data_AF-A0A3N5R1K9-F1
#
_entry.id   AF-A0A3N5R1K9-F1
#
_cell.length_a   1.000
_cell.length_b   1.000
_cell.length_c   1.000
_cell.angle_alpha   90.00
_cell.angle_beta   90.00
_cell.angle_gamma   90.00
#
_symmetry.space_group_name_H-M   'P 1'
#
loop_
_entity.id
_entity.type
_entity.pdbx_description
1 polymer ?
#
loop_
_entity_poly.entity_id
_entity_poly.type
_entity_poly.pdbx_seq_one_letter_code
_entity_poly.pdbx_strand_id
1 'polypeptide(L)'
;MQQVTSCESIFSHGFHRFSPIKSKIRANTYTCALVQVSVPIRGKKENVRTFVRTSDLMIELVNKDYFTPFIASAMEKARCPLPACYDCTTSKKLPARLIFDLLGMLSSIRFLYRKIYAFLEANPFLGSLFVAFGTLLLYYRTLVREVGWGDSAELALSAYQLGLTHPPGYPLYTLLGKLVSLFFDDPAVGTNLLSAVCTSLAIGVMSLVIHQVTRSPLIAIFAPVLFAVLPNIWDMAVVAEVYNVNIFFLGCSIYFFIRVERSQFTTFLPSSALFFGLSLGTYQANLLLLPAFLLALLIGTPRHKLVKNLFVFGSIVSVIWLAFLSYTILRSYAPVAVGGPLDSVDKILVYVSGSELRPGFPADIHFYADRLEAHTSLFSKNFLYLAVPVGLLGALTLFKSRRNTAIFLAAAFLINFLFFSFYAVSDYFTMPTPSYYIFSIWIGCGLAFLSRIQPVNEKKPGVGQRRFLYCIGHAAGARSVVGACGTLKHLPGD
;
A
#
# COMPACT_ATOMS: atom_id res chain seq x y z
N MET A 1 -41.49 -24.06 54.47
CA MET A 1 -40.36 -24.88 54.00
C MET A 1 -40.93 -25.88 52.99
N GLN A 2 -40.36 -25.90 51.78
CA GLN A 2 -40.44 -26.92 50.70
C GLN A 2 -41.62 -27.91 50.66
N GLN A 3 -42.31 -27.98 49.51
CA GLN A 3 -42.06 -29.04 48.50
C GLN A 3 -42.98 -28.82 47.30
N VAL A 4 -42.37 -28.66 46.12
CA VAL A 4 -43.04 -28.81 44.83
C VAL A 4 -42.84 -30.26 44.41
N THR A 5 -43.94 -30.99 44.29
CA THR A 5 -44.01 -32.34 43.72
C THR A 5 -44.14 -32.26 42.20
N SER A 6 -43.35 -33.09 41.53
CA SER A 6 -43.33 -33.36 40.10
C SER A 6 -44.50 -34.23 39.67
N CYS A 7 -45.05 -34.00 38.48
CA CYS A 7 -45.79 -34.99 37.71
C CYS A 7 -44.87 -35.64 36.67
N GLU A 8 -44.85 -36.97 36.68
CA GLU A 8 -44.13 -37.88 35.80
C GLU A 8 -44.83 -38.14 34.45
N SER A 9 -44.06 -38.73 33.54
CA SER A 9 -44.46 -39.63 32.42
C SER A 9 -44.89 -38.91 31.11
N ILE A 10 -44.42 -39.25 29.90
CA ILE A 10 -44.24 -40.57 29.25
C ILE A 10 -43.24 -40.51 28.03
N PHE A 11 -42.51 -41.62 27.79
CA PHE A 11 -41.65 -42.09 26.65
C PHE A 11 -40.25 -41.46 26.43
N SER A 12 -39.15 -42.06 26.94
CA SER A 12 -38.31 -43.19 26.43
C SER A 12 -37.52 -42.86 25.15
N HIS A 13 -36.21 -43.03 24.97
CA HIS A 13 -35.25 -44.02 25.48
C HIS A 13 -33.81 -43.45 25.40
N GLY A 14 -32.94 -43.88 26.33
CA GLY A 14 -31.58 -44.28 25.96
C GLY A 14 -30.39 -43.45 26.50
N PHE A 15 -29.82 -43.90 27.63
CA PHE A 15 -28.37 -43.97 27.96
C PHE A 15 -27.49 -42.68 27.87
N HIS A 16 -26.62 -42.30 28.80
CA HIS A 16 -26.23 -42.72 30.16
C HIS A 16 -25.15 -41.69 30.64
N ARG A 17 -25.09 -41.43 31.95
CA ARG A 17 -23.91 -40.99 32.76
C ARG A 17 -23.26 -39.62 32.50
N PHE A 18 -23.42 -38.68 33.45
CA PHE A 18 -22.39 -38.31 34.45
C PHE A 18 -22.98 -37.34 35.51
N SER A 19 -22.55 -37.48 36.77
CA SER A 19 -23.01 -36.74 37.96
C SER A 19 -22.08 -35.54 38.28
N PRO A 20 -22.35 -34.67 39.30
CA PRO A 20 -22.39 -33.22 39.14
C PRO A 20 -21.21 -32.47 39.77
N ILE A 21 -20.95 -31.23 39.34
CA ILE A 21 -20.26 -30.21 40.15
C ILE A 21 -21.02 -28.87 40.08
N LYS A 22 -21.38 -28.39 41.27
CA LYS A 22 -22.15 -27.16 41.56
C LYS A 22 -21.43 -25.91 41.06
N SER A 23 -22.16 -24.99 40.42
CA SER A 23 -21.88 -23.56 40.51
C SER A 23 -23.17 -22.75 40.62
N LYS A 24 -23.16 -21.80 41.56
CA LYS A 24 -24.27 -20.92 41.95
C LYS A 24 -24.81 -20.13 40.75
N ILE A 25 -26.09 -20.30 40.43
CA ILE A 25 -26.81 -19.42 39.51
C ILE A 25 -27.51 -18.32 40.33
N ARG A 26 -27.04 -17.07 40.18
CA ARG A 26 -27.82 -15.87 40.50
C ARG A 26 -29.02 -15.84 39.55
N ALA A 27 -30.22 -15.71 40.09
CA ALA A 27 -31.43 -15.51 39.31
C ALA A 27 -31.37 -14.12 38.63
N ASN A 28 -31.17 -14.11 37.31
CA ASN A 28 -31.57 -12.99 36.46
C ASN A 28 -32.89 -13.39 35.82
N THR A 29 -33.94 -12.60 36.08
CA THR A 29 -35.24 -12.70 35.43
C THR A 29 -35.07 -12.39 33.93
N TYR A 30 -35.27 -13.40 33.07
CA TYR A 30 -35.27 -13.23 31.61
C TYR A 30 -36.70 -13.30 31.09
N THR A 31 -37.10 -12.30 30.29
CA THR A 31 -38.41 -12.26 29.62
C THR A 31 -38.39 -13.16 28.39
N CYS A 32 -39.16 -14.24 28.40
CA CYS A 32 -39.38 -15.10 27.23
C CYS A 32 -40.59 -14.61 26.44
N ALA A 33 -40.48 -14.52 25.10
CA ALA A 33 -41.61 -14.26 24.22
C ALA A 33 -42.09 -15.57 23.58
N LEU A 34 -43.41 -15.77 23.54
CA LEU A 34 -44.03 -16.91 22.86
C LEU A 34 -44.18 -16.57 21.37
N VAL A 35 -43.47 -17.28 20.50
CA VAL A 35 -43.57 -17.08 19.04
C VAL A 35 -44.32 -18.27 18.45
N GLN A 36 -45.39 -18.00 17.70
CA GLN A 36 -46.16 -19.01 17.00
C GLN A 36 -45.78 -18.96 15.52
N VAL A 37 -45.20 -20.05 15.02
CA VAL A 37 -44.77 -20.17 13.62
C VAL A 37 -45.62 -21.25 12.95
N SER A 38 -46.30 -20.89 11.86
CA SER A 38 -47.05 -21.84 11.03
C SER A 38 -46.12 -22.35 9.93
N VAL A 39 -45.78 -23.64 9.96
CA VAL A 39 -44.93 -24.28 8.93
C VAL A 39 -45.83 -25.13 8.02
N PRO A 40 -45.78 -24.95 6.69
CA PRO A 40 -46.55 -25.79 5.79
C PRO A 40 -45.80 -27.11 5.56
N ILE A 41 -46.38 -28.22 6.00
CA ILE A 41 -45.88 -29.57 5.68
C ILE A 41 -47.00 -30.32 4.98
N ARG A 42 -46.78 -30.73 3.73
CA ARG A 42 -47.69 -31.56 2.91
C ARG A 42 -49.17 -31.12 2.97
N GLY A 43 -49.44 -29.84 2.70
CA GLY A 43 -50.80 -29.36 2.44
C GLY A 43 -51.71 -29.20 3.67
N LYS A 44 -51.23 -29.42 4.91
CA LYS A 44 -51.93 -29.00 6.14
C LYS A 44 -51.07 -28.02 6.94
N LYS A 45 -51.70 -26.98 7.50
CA LYS A 45 -51.05 -26.01 8.40
C LYS A 45 -51.10 -26.54 9.83
N GLU A 46 -49.94 -26.83 10.41
CA GLU A 46 -49.81 -27.04 11.85
C GLU A 46 -49.12 -25.85 12.51
N ASN A 47 -49.59 -25.50 13.71
CA ASN A 47 -49.09 -24.39 14.49
C ASN A 47 -48.18 -24.93 15.60
N VAL A 48 -46.89 -24.63 15.51
CA VAL A 48 -45.92 -24.97 16.56
C VAL A 48 -45.66 -23.72 17.41
N ARG A 49 -45.75 -23.87 18.73
CA ARG A 49 -45.44 -22.80 19.70
C ARG A 49 -44.08 -23.08 20.33
N THR A 50 -43.15 -22.14 20.22
CA THR A 50 -41.81 -22.25 20.80
C THR A 50 -41.47 -20.99 21.58
N PHE A 51 -40.80 -21.15 22.73
CA PHE A 51 -40.27 -20.04 23.52
C PHE A 51 -38.87 -19.67 23.01
N VAL A 52 -38.66 -18.41 22.62
CA VAL A 52 -37.36 -17.92 22.15
C VAL A 52 -36.93 -16.73 23.01
N ARG A 53 -35.65 -16.69 23.39
CA ARG A 53 -35.05 -15.52 24.05
C ARG A 53 -35.03 -14.33 23.08
N THR A 54 -35.53 -13.20 23.55
CA THR A 54 -35.61 -11.95 22.75
C THR A 54 -34.25 -11.42 22.30
N SER A 55 -33.17 -11.73 23.02
CA SER A 55 -31.79 -11.39 22.61
C SER A 55 -31.35 -12.15 21.36
N ASP A 56 -31.78 -13.40 21.20
CA ASP A 56 -31.26 -14.29 20.17
C ASP A 56 -31.99 -14.06 18.84
N LEU A 57 -33.27 -13.68 18.89
CA LEU A 57 -34.06 -13.32 17.71
C LEU A 57 -33.54 -12.03 17.04
N MET A 58 -33.11 -11.03 17.83
CA MET A 58 -32.57 -9.76 17.33
C MET A 58 -31.21 -9.92 16.64
N ILE A 59 -30.38 -10.89 17.07
CA ILE A 59 -29.06 -11.13 16.50
C ILE A 59 -29.15 -11.94 15.20
N GLU A 60 -30.12 -12.85 15.08
CA GLU A 60 -30.27 -13.68 13.89
C GLU A 60 -30.95 -12.95 12.71
N LEU A 61 -31.87 -12.02 13.00
CA LEU A 61 -32.58 -11.22 12.00
C LEU A 61 -31.74 -10.08 11.39
N VAL A 62 -30.70 -9.62 12.08
CA VAL A 62 -29.75 -8.61 11.56
C VAL A 62 -28.72 -9.23 10.60
N ASN A 63 -28.54 -10.56 10.63
CA ASN A 63 -27.52 -11.26 9.84
C ASN A 63 -28.03 -11.93 8.54
N LYS A 64 -29.35 -11.92 8.29
CA LYS A 64 -29.92 -12.48 7.05
C LYS A 64 -30.67 -11.38 6.32
N ASP A 65 -30.17 -11.02 5.14
CA ASP A 65 -30.59 -9.93 4.24
C ASP A 65 -32.04 -10.01 3.70
N TYR A 66 -33.03 -10.46 4.47
CA TYR A 66 -34.43 -10.54 4.04
C TYR A 66 -35.42 -10.16 5.15
N PHE A 67 -36.40 -9.32 4.79
CA PHE A 67 -37.63 -8.98 5.54
C PHE A 67 -37.57 -7.88 6.62
N THR A 68 -37.48 -6.62 6.18
CA THR A 68 -37.74 -5.43 7.00
C THR A 68 -39.22 -5.01 7.17
N PRO A 69 -40.18 -5.27 6.25
CA PRO A 69 -41.55 -4.76 6.44
C PRO A 69 -42.43 -5.61 7.37
N PHE A 70 -42.12 -6.90 7.58
CA PHE A 70 -43.04 -7.86 8.23
C PHE A 70 -43.03 -7.79 9.77
N ILE A 71 -41.90 -7.37 10.37
CA ILE A 71 -41.75 -7.32 11.83
C ILE A 71 -42.45 -6.12 12.45
N ALA A 72 -42.52 -4.99 11.72
CA ALA A 72 -43.25 -3.80 12.17
C ALA A 72 -44.73 -4.10 12.41
N SER A 73 -45.36 -4.92 11.56
CA SER A 73 -46.78 -5.31 11.70
C SER A 73 -47.00 -6.38 12.79
N ALA A 74 -46.02 -7.25 13.05
CA ALA A 74 -46.14 -8.31 14.05
C ALA A 74 -46.07 -7.80 15.50
N MET A 75 -45.31 -6.74 15.76
CA MET A 75 -45.18 -6.17 17.12
C MET A 75 -46.38 -5.28 17.53
N GLU A 76 -47.13 -4.75 16.57
CA GLU A 76 -48.31 -3.92 16.85
C GLU A 76 -49.51 -4.73 17.37
N LYS A 77 -49.51 -6.06 17.20
CA LYS A 77 -50.60 -6.97 17.63
C LYS A 77 -50.34 -7.77 18.92
N ALA A 78 -49.17 -7.65 19.54
CA ALA A 78 -48.88 -8.37 20.78
C ALA A 78 -49.43 -7.64 22.02
N ARG A 79 -50.72 -7.82 22.33
CA ARG A 79 -51.27 -7.45 23.65
C ARG A 79 -50.83 -8.46 24.70
N CYS A 80 -50.12 -7.99 25.72
CA CYS A 80 -49.72 -8.76 26.89
C CYS A 80 -50.92 -8.89 27.85
N PRO A 81 -51.41 -10.08 28.20
CA PRO A 81 -52.51 -10.22 29.15
C PRO A 81 -51.93 -10.69 30.49
N LEU A 82 -51.47 -9.78 31.35
CA LEU A 82 -51.22 -10.05 32.77
C LEU A 82 -51.09 -8.70 33.53
N PRO A 83 -51.88 -8.45 34.59
CA PRO A 83 -51.77 -7.24 35.41
C PRO A 83 -50.69 -7.42 36.49
N ALA A 84 -50.09 -6.31 36.91
CA ALA A 84 -49.11 -6.16 37.98
C ALA A 84 -47.65 -6.54 37.66
N CYS A 85 -46.87 -5.52 37.28
CA CYS A 85 -45.50 -5.36 37.76
C CYS A 85 -45.20 -3.87 37.90
N TYR A 86 -44.83 -3.51 39.13
CA TYR A 86 -44.50 -2.18 39.63
C TYR A 86 -43.24 -1.60 38.97
N ASP A 87 -43.23 -0.27 38.90
CA ASP A 87 -42.10 0.65 38.95
C ASP A 87 -40.84 0.34 38.13
N CYS A 88 -40.73 0.99 36.98
CA CYS A 88 -39.48 1.15 36.23
C CYS A 88 -39.44 2.52 35.54
N THR A 89 -39.78 3.59 36.25
CA THR A 89 -39.58 4.97 35.79
C THR A 89 -38.23 5.48 36.26
N THR A 90 -37.21 5.33 35.39
CA THR A 90 -36.14 6.32 35.08
C THR A 90 -34.96 5.60 34.43
N SER A 91 -35.14 5.20 33.18
CA SER A 91 -34.04 5.08 32.23
C SER A 91 -34.46 5.90 31.04
N LYS A 92 -33.75 7.00 30.74
CA LYS A 92 -33.87 7.73 29.47
C LYS A 92 -33.51 6.75 28.35
N LYS A 93 -34.44 5.88 27.97
CA LYS A 93 -34.31 4.99 26.82
C LYS A 93 -34.31 5.89 25.61
N LEU A 94 -33.19 5.94 24.88
CA LEU A 94 -33.14 6.47 23.53
C LEU A 94 -34.37 5.93 22.78
N PRO A 95 -35.19 6.78 22.12
CA PRO A 95 -36.40 6.30 21.48
C PRO A 95 -36.02 5.24 20.46
N ALA A 96 -36.67 4.07 20.51
CA ALA A 96 -36.32 2.91 19.68
C ALA A 96 -36.22 3.28 18.17
N ARG A 97 -37.02 4.24 17.71
CA ARG A 97 -36.92 4.83 16.36
C ARG A 97 -35.54 5.41 16.05
N LEU A 98 -34.95 6.20 16.96
CA LEU A 98 -33.60 6.77 16.78
C LEU A 98 -32.54 5.68 16.66
N ILE A 99 -32.67 4.58 17.41
CA ILE A 99 -31.76 3.42 17.30
C ILE A 99 -31.92 2.73 15.94
N PHE A 100 -33.14 2.53 15.47
CA PHE A 100 -33.41 1.97 14.14
C PHE A 100 -32.89 2.87 13.01
N ASP A 101 -33.08 4.19 13.11
CA ASP A 101 -32.59 5.16 12.12
C ASP A 101 -31.05 5.20 12.11
N LEU A 102 -30.41 5.16 13.28
CA LEU A 102 -28.94 5.07 13.40
C LEU A 102 -28.40 3.75 12.83
N LEU A 103 -29.05 2.62 13.10
CA LEU A 103 -28.66 1.32 12.54
C LEU A 103 -28.86 1.28 11.02
N GLY A 104 -29.95 1.85 10.52
CA GLY A 104 -30.23 2.03 9.09
C GLY A 104 -29.14 2.87 8.43
N MET A 105 -28.82 4.04 8.98
CA MET A 105 -27.76 4.92 8.51
C MET A 105 -26.39 4.22 8.50
N LEU A 106 -26.04 3.49 9.56
CA LEU A 106 -24.79 2.71 9.62
C LEU A 106 -24.75 1.61 8.57
N SER A 107 -25.87 0.95 8.29
CA SER A 107 -25.97 -0.06 7.24
C SER A 107 -25.78 0.55 5.84
N SER A 108 -26.37 1.72 5.58
CA SER A 108 -26.21 2.47 4.32
C SER A 108 -24.76 2.93 4.12
N ILE A 109 -24.11 3.43 5.18
CA ILE A 109 -22.69 3.82 5.16
C ILE A 109 -21.81 2.61 4.86
N ARG A 110 -22.05 1.46 5.51
CA ARG A 110 -21.30 0.22 5.23
C ARG A 110 -21.50 -0.27 3.80
N PHE A 111 -22.71 -0.18 3.26
CA PHE A 111 -23.00 -0.54 1.88
C PHE A 111 -22.25 0.37 0.90
N LEU A 112 -22.33 1.69 1.09
CA LEU A 112 -21.62 2.66 0.26
C LEU A 112 -20.10 2.47 0.33
N TYR A 113 -19.56 2.26 1.54
CA TYR A 113 -18.15 1.95 1.77
C TYR A 113 -17.72 0.72 0.98
N ARG A 114 -18.45 -0.40 1.06
CA ARG A 114 -18.12 -1.62 0.31
C ARG A 114 -18.14 -1.39 -1.20
N LYS A 115 -19.11 -0.63 -1.70
CA LYS A 115 -19.22 -0.32 -3.14
C LYS A 115 -18.05 0.55 -3.62
N ILE A 116 -17.70 1.60 -2.88
CA ILE A 116 -16.56 2.47 -3.18
C ILE A 116 -15.25 1.69 -3.08
N TYR A 117 -15.08 0.88 -2.04
CA TYR A 117 -13.88 0.06 -1.84
C TYR A 117 -13.67 -0.90 -3.01
N ALA A 118 -14.70 -1.66 -3.39
CA ALA A 118 -14.63 -2.58 -4.52
C ALA A 118 -14.35 -1.87 -5.84
N PHE A 119 -14.94 -0.68 -6.05
CA PHE A 119 -14.69 0.13 -7.23
C PHE A 119 -13.23 0.61 -7.31
N LEU A 120 -12.68 1.14 -6.22
CA LEU A 120 -11.29 1.60 -6.15
C LEU A 120 -10.30 0.44 -6.22
N GLU A 121 -10.66 -0.73 -5.67
CA GLU A 121 -9.85 -1.94 -5.77
C GLU A 121 -9.76 -2.44 -7.22
N ALA A 122 -10.86 -2.37 -7.98
CA ALA A 122 -10.88 -2.71 -9.40
C ALA A 122 -10.19 -1.65 -10.27
N ASN A 123 -10.16 -0.38 -9.85
CA ASN A 123 -9.67 0.75 -10.65
C ASN A 123 -8.56 1.53 -9.92
N PRO A 124 -7.37 0.95 -9.70
CA PRO A 124 -6.29 1.60 -8.96
C PRO A 124 -5.75 2.86 -9.67
N PHE A 125 -5.84 2.92 -11.00
CA PHE A 125 -5.46 4.11 -11.77
C PHE A 125 -6.35 5.32 -11.49
N LEU A 126 -7.64 5.12 -11.22
CA LEU A 126 -8.52 6.22 -10.82
C LEU A 126 -8.16 6.75 -9.43
N GLY A 127 -7.82 5.86 -8.48
CA GLY A 127 -7.32 6.26 -7.17
C GLY A 127 -6.01 7.05 -7.26
N SER A 128 -5.09 6.60 -8.11
CA SER A 128 -3.83 7.29 -8.40
C SER A 128 -4.04 8.68 -9.02
N LEU A 129 -4.92 8.78 -10.02
CA LEU A 129 -5.27 10.05 -10.66
C LEU A 129 -5.93 11.02 -9.68
N PHE A 130 -6.84 10.52 -8.83
CA PHE A 130 -7.48 11.31 -7.78
C PHE A 130 -6.45 11.91 -6.81
N VAL A 131 -5.49 11.09 -6.36
CA VAL A 131 -4.42 11.54 -5.47
C VAL A 131 -3.55 12.58 -6.18
N ALA A 132 -3.05 12.29 -7.38
CA ALA A 132 -2.19 13.20 -8.14
C ALA A 132 -2.88 14.54 -8.42
N PHE A 133 -4.15 14.52 -8.83
CA PHE A 133 -4.90 15.74 -9.09
C PHE A 133 -5.16 16.54 -7.80
N GLY A 134 -5.50 15.87 -6.70
CA GLY A 134 -5.72 16.51 -5.41
C GLY A 134 -4.47 17.20 -4.87
N THR A 135 -3.30 16.56 -4.98
CA THR A 135 -2.02 17.15 -4.56
C THR A 135 -1.55 18.23 -5.50
N LEU A 136 -1.83 18.12 -6.81
CA LEU A 136 -1.51 19.18 -7.75
C LEU A 136 -2.28 20.46 -7.45
N LEU A 137 -3.57 20.33 -7.09
CA LEU A 137 -4.36 21.48 -6.68
C LEU A 137 -3.78 22.13 -5.41
N LEU A 138 -3.34 21.32 -4.44
CA LEU A 138 -2.69 21.82 -3.22
C LEU A 138 -1.41 22.60 -3.53
N TYR A 139 -0.50 22.01 -4.30
CA TYR A 139 0.78 22.65 -4.64
C TYR A 139 0.59 23.85 -5.56
N TYR A 140 -0.33 23.78 -6.52
CA TYR A 140 -0.66 24.93 -7.37
C TYR A 140 -1.17 26.12 -6.56
N ARG A 141 -1.96 25.88 -5.50
CA ARG A 141 -2.47 26.95 -4.61
C ARG A 141 -1.40 27.55 -3.72
N THR A 142 -0.32 26.82 -3.47
CA THR A 142 0.81 27.25 -2.62
C THR A 142 2.09 27.50 -3.42
N LEU A 143 1.97 27.54 -4.75
CA LEU A 143 3.08 27.67 -5.68
C LEU A 143 3.76 29.03 -5.51
N VAL A 144 5.09 29.04 -5.45
CA VAL A 144 5.86 30.28 -5.53
C VAL A 144 5.74 30.82 -6.96
N ARG A 145 5.37 32.10 -7.11
CA ARG A 145 5.13 32.75 -8.43
C ARG A 145 6.31 33.58 -8.92
N GLU A 146 7.47 33.35 -8.33
CA GLU A 146 8.71 34.05 -8.59
C GLU A 146 9.87 33.06 -8.45
N VAL A 147 11.09 33.56 -8.62
CA VAL A 147 12.30 32.78 -8.32
C VAL A 147 12.28 32.39 -6.85
N GLY A 148 12.40 31.09 -6.57
CA GLY A 148 12.41 30.58 -5.21
C GLY A 148 13.76 30.73 -4.52
N TRP A 149 13.98 29.89 -3.51
CA TRP A 149 15.24 29.79 -2.78
C TRP A 149 16.19 28.79 -3.45
N GLY A 150 17.42 28.71 -2.93
CA GLY A 150 18.42 27.73 -3.38
C GLY A 150 18.78 27.88 -4.86
N ASP A 151 18.78 26.76 -5.57
CA ASP A 151 19.25 26.69 -6.96
C ASP A 151 18.18 27.08 -7.98
N SER A 152 16.97 27.43 -7.52
CA SER A 152 15.81 27.69 -8.38
C SER A 152 16.05 28.77 -9.45
N ALA A 153 16.83 29.82 -9.14
CA ALA A 153 17.19 30.87 -10.08
C ALA A 153 18.02 30.30 -11.25
N GLU A 154 19.04 29.51 -10.91
CA GLU A 154 19.94 28.89 -11.87
C GLU A 154 19.20 27.84 -12.71
N LEU A 155 18.38 27.01 -12.05
CA LEU A 155 17.56 25.98 -12.70
C LEU A 155 16.55 26.59 -13.68
N ALA A 156 15.87 27.68 -13.30
CA ALA A 156 14.94 28.39 -14.18
C ALA A 156 15.65 29.03 -15.38
N LEU A 157 16.77 29.73 -15.14
CA LEU A 157 17.54 30.38 -16.21
C LEU A 157 18.16 29.37 -17.17
N SER A 158 18.76 28.31 -16.63
CA SER A 158 19.34 27.22 -17.42
C SER A 158 18.26 26.49 -18.23
N ALA A 159 17.11 26.18 -17.64
CA ALA A 159 15.97 25.63 -18.38
C ALA A 159 15.55 26.54 -19.54
N TYR A 160 15.38 27.85 -19.28
CA TYR A 160 14.94 28.80 -20.30
C TYR A 160 15.90 28.91 -21.48
N GLN A 161 17.21 28.94 -21.22
CA GLN A 161 18.24 29.09 -22.24
C GLN A 161 18.79 27.75 -22.77
N LEU A 162 18.23 26.62 -22.30
CA LEU A 162 18.82 25.29 -22.47
C LEU A 162 20.28 25.24 -22.00
N GLY A 163 20.65 25.97 -20.95
CA GLY A 163 22.01 26.07 -20.43
C GLY A 163 22.53 24.80 -19.76
N LEU A 164 23.76 24.90 -19.27
CA LEU A 164 24.39 23.91 -18.39
C LEU A 164 24.27 24.39 -16.93
N THR A 165 23.68 23.54 -16.09
CA THR A 165 23.53 23.80 -14.64
C THR A 165 24.83 23.49 -13.89
N HIS A 166 24.86 23.68 -12.58
CA HIS A 166 25.97 23.25 -11.74
C HIS A 166 26.19 21.73 -11.81
N PRO A 167 27.43 21.27 -11.57
CA PRO A 167 27.79 19.84 -11.48
C PRO A 167 26.89 19.06 -10.49
N PRO A 168 26.46 17.82 -10.79
CA PRO A 168 26.80 16.99 -11.94
C PRO A 168 25.92 17.19 -13.18
N GLY A 169 25.07 18.23 -13.18
CA GLY A 169 24.17 18.55 -14.27
C GLY A 169 22.82 17.84 -14.22
N TYR A 170 21.79 18.51 -14.75
CA TYR A 170 20.41 18.02 -14.75
C TYR A 170 19.76 18.09 -16.15
N PRO A 171 20.31 17.37 -17.15
CA PRO A 171 19.93 17.53 -18.55
C PRO A 171 18.44 17.28 -18.85
N LEU A 172 17.84 16.26 -18.23
CA LEU A 172 16.40 16.00 -18.41
C LEU A 172 15.56 17.09 -17.74
N TYR A 173 15.98 17.57 -16.57
CA TYR A 173 15.30 18.69 -15.91
C TYR A 173 15.33 19.94 -16.80
N THR A 174 16.50 20.30 -17.35
CA THR A 174 16.66 21.46 -18.24
C THR A 174 15.77 21.36 -19.48
N LEU A 175 15.70 20.17 -20.10
CA LEU A 175 14.84 19.94 -21.27
C LEU A 175 13.35 20.06 -20.94
N LEU A 176 12.91 19.50 -19.81
CA LEU A 176 11.52 19.61 -19.36
C LEU A 176 11.18 21.05 -18.97
N GLY A 177 12.09 21.74 -18.29
CA GLY A 177 11.93 23.15 -17.95
C GLY A 177 11.82 24.02 -19.20
N LYS A 178 12.63 23.75 -20.23
CA LYS A 178 12.48 24.42 -21.54
C LYS A 178 11.11 24.17 -22.15
N LEU A 179 10.62 22.93 -22.13
CA LEU A 179 9.30 22.59 -22.64
C LEU A 179 8.20 23.39 -21.93
N VAL A 180 8.24 23.44 -20.59
CA VAL A 180 7.24 24.19 -19.82
C VAL A 180 7.35 25.69 -20.06
N SER A 181 8.56 26.23 -20.21
CA SER A 181 8.77 27.65 -20.52
C SER A 181 8.13 28.12 -21.85
N LEU A 182 7.71 27.20 -22.73
CA LEU A 182 6.96 27.55 -23.95
C LEU A 182 5.52 28.00 -23.65
N PHE A 183 5.01 27.71 -22.45
CA PHE A 183 3.62 27.97 -22.07
C PHE A 183 3.49 29.09 -21.02
N PHE A 184 4.59 29.66 -20.55
CA PHE A 184 4.62 30.67 -19.50
C PHE A 184 5.60 31.79 -19.86
N ASP A 185 5.18 33.05 -19.70
CA ASP A 185 6.02 34.21 -19.95
C ASP A 185 7.19 34.28 -18.95
N ASP A 186 6.93 33.96 -17.69
CA ASP A 186 7.94 33.87 -16.64
C ASP A 186 8.47 32.42 -16.53
N PRO A 187 9.76 32.18 -16.84
CA PRO A 187 10.38 30.87 -16.71
C PRO A 187 10.33 30.29 -15.30
N ALA A 188 10.42 31.12 -14.26
CA ALA A 188 10.37 30.67 -12.87
C ALA A 188 9.01 30.09 -12.50
N VAL A 189 7.92 30.71 -12.96
CA VAL A 189 6.56 30.16 -12.77
C VAL A 189 6.43 28.81 -13.46
N GLY A 190 6.95 28.70 -14.69
CA GLY A 190 6.95 27.45 -15.45
C GLY A 190 7.71 26.33 -14.76
N THR A 191 8.94 26.58 -14.31
CA THR A 191 9.76 25.55 -13.64
C THR A 191 9.28 25.22 -12.23
N ASN A 192 8.72 26.17 -11.47
CA ASN A 192 8.06 25.88 -10.20
C ASN A 192 6.85 24.95 -10.44
N LEU A 193 6.04 25.22 -11.47
CA LEU A 193 4.91 24.36 -11.82
C LEU A 193 5.36 22.96 -12.26
N LEU A 194 6.48 22.85 -12.97
CA LEU A 194 7.08 21.56 -13.33
C LEU A 194 7.36 20.71 -12.08
N SER A 195 7.95 21.30 -11.03
CA SER A 195 8.12 20.61 -9.74
C SER A 195 6.78 20.14 -9.19
N ALA A 196 5.77 21.01 -9.10
CA ALA A 196 4.45 20.67 -8.54
C ALA A 196 3.76 19.53 -9.31
N VAL A 197 3.84 19.55 -10.64
CA VAL A 197 3.29 18.51 -11.53
C VAL A 197 4.03 17.19 -11.32
N CYS A 198 5.36 17.19 -11.38
CA CYS A 198 6.13 15.97 -11.21
C CYS A 198 5.99 15.38 -9.80
N THR A 199 5.99 16.19 -8.73
CA THR A 199 5.72 15.70 -7.37
C THR A 199 4.36 15.03 -7.30
N SER A 200 3.33 15.67 -7.85
CA SER A 200 1.96 15.14 -7.84
C SER A 200 1.83 13.82 -8.60
N LEU A 201 2.48 13.71 -9.76
CA LEU A 201 2.57 12.47 -10.51
C LEU A 201 3.34 11.39 -9.74
N ALA A 202 4.45 11.74 -9.07
CA ALA A 202 5.19 10.81 -8.22
C ALA A 202 4.32 10.25 -7.08
N ILE A 203 3.53 11.09 -6.42
CA ILE A 203 2.58 10.69 -5.39
C ILE A 203 1.49 9.77 -5.97
N GLY A 204 0.98 10.09 -7.16
CA GLY A 204 0.08 9.21 -7.90
C GLY A 204 0.70 7.84 -8.21
N VAL A 205 1.95 7.80 -8.63
CA VAL A 205 2.68 6.54 -8.88
C VAL A 205 2.91 5.77 -7.56
N MET A 206 3.20 6.47 -6.46
CA MET A 206 3.31 5.86 -5.12
C MET A 206 2.00 5.17 -4.74
N SER A 207 0.85 5.79 -5.00
CA SER A 207 -0.46 5.18 -4.80
C SER A 207 -0.58 3.84 -5.54
N LEU A 208 -0.14 3.79 -6.80
CA LEU A 208 -0.14 2.55 -7.58
C LEU A 208 0.82 1.49 -7.02
N VAL A 209 2.02 1.89 -6.57
CA VAL A 209 2.99 0.99 -5.93
C VAL A 209 2.40 0.39 -4.66
N ILE A 210 1.87 1.23 -3.77
CA ILE A 210 1.26 0.80 -2.50
C ILE A 210 0.07 -0.12 -2.76
N HIS A 211 -0.80 0.22 -3.72
CA HIS A 211 -1.90 -0.66 -4.12
C HIS A 211 -1.39 -2.01 -4.62
N GLN A 212 -0.35 -2.02 -5.45
CA GLN A 212 0.20 -3.26 -6.01
C GLN A 212 0.78 -4.20 -4.95
N VAL A 213 1.43 -3.66 -3.90
CA VAL A 213 2.02 -4.47 -2.82
C VAL A 213 1.00 -4.83 -1.74
N THR A 214 0.10 -3.93 -1.38
CA THR A 214 -0.85 -4.13 -0.27
C THR A 214 -2.21 -4.69 -0.67
N ARG A 215 -2.69 -4.42 -1.89
CA ARG A 215 -4.09 -4.63 -2.33
C ARG A 215 -5.14 -3.87 -1.50
N SER A 216 -4.75 -2.79 -0.82
CA SER A 216 -5.70 -1.94 -0.07
C SER A 216 -5.86 -0.59 -0.76
N PRO A 217 -7.00 -0.30 -1.42
CA PRO A 217 -7.22 0.95 -2.13
C PRO A 217 -7.20 2.17 -1.20
N LEU A 218 -7.76 2.07 0.00
CA LEU A 218 -7.80 3.20 0.93
C LEU A 218 -6.42 3.58 1.44
N ILE A 219 -5.56 2.59 1.67
CA ILE A 219 -4.19 2.81 2.15
C ILE A 219 -3.31 3.31 1.02
N ALA A 220 -3.56 2.84 -0.21
CA ALA A 220 -2.98 3.37 -1.42
C ALA A 220 -3.36 4.83 -1.70
N ILE A 221 -4.42 5.36 -1.11
CA ILE A 221 -4.76 6.79 -1.18
C ILE A 221 -4.16 7.52 0.02
N PHE A 222 -4.35 6.99 1.22
CA PHE A 222 -3.99 7.67 2.47
C PHE A 222 -2.48 7.84 2.65
N ALA A 223 -1.68 6.80 2.44
CA ALA A 223 -0.24 6.87 2.68
C ALA A 223 0.49 7.86 1.73
N PRO A 224 0.19 7.93 0.41
CA PRO A 224 0.76 8.96 -0.45
C PRO A 224 0.30 10.38 -0.10
N VAL A 225 -0.94 10.57 0.37
CA VAL A 225 -1.40 11.90 0.84
C VAL A 225 -0.59 12.35 2.06
N LEU A 226 -0.24 11.43 2.98
CA LEU A 226 0.68 11.77 4.08
C LEU A 226 2.07 12.15 3.58
N PHE A 227 2.60 11.44 2.58
CA PHE A 227 3.87 11.79 1.95
C PHE A 227 3.83 13.17 1.28
N ALA A 228 2.70 13.53 0.65
CA ALA A 228 2.51 14.81 -0.03
C ALA A 228 2.62 16.02 0.90
N VAL A 229 2.23 15.87 2.17
CA VAL A 229 2.23 16.96 3.16
C VAL A 229 3.44 16.94 4.09
N LEU A 230 4.42 16.07 3.84
CA LEU A 230 5.69 16.12 4.56
C LEU A 230 6.37 17.47 4.26
N PRO A 231 6.89 18.20 5.27
CA PRO A 231 7.45 19.53 5.08
C PRO A 231 8.51 19.58 3.96
N ASN A 232 9.48 18.66 4.00
CA ASN A 232 10.56 18.60 3.02
C ASN A 232 10.07 18.26 1.60
N ILE A 233 8.98 17.50 1.46
CA ILE A 233 8.40 17.17 0.15
C ILE A 233 7.60 18.36 -0.38
N TRP A 234 6.83 19.03 0.48
CA TRP A 234 6.02 20.18 0.10
C TRP A 234 6.91 21.36 -0.31
N ASP A 235 7.93 21.70 0.47
CA ASP A 235 8.84 22.82 0.19
C ASP A 235 9.50 22.67 -1.20
N MET A 236 9.90 21.44 -1.54
CA MET A 236 10.47 21.09 -2.85
C MET A 236 9.43 20.94 -3.97
N ALA A 237 8.12 20.91 -3.66
CA ALA A 237 7.05 20.77 -4.64
C ALA A 237 6.59 22.12 -5.19
N VAL A 238 6.81 23.21 -4.45
CA VAL A 238 6.30 24.55 -4.80
C VAL A 238 7.36 25.47 -5.42
N VAL A 239 8.61 25.01 -5.49
CA VAL A 239 9.78 25.71 -6.04
C VAL A 239 10.50 24.83 -7.05
N ALA A 240 11.16 25.44 -8.03
CA ALA A 240 11.97 24.82 -9.07
C ALA A 240 13.16 24.07 -8.45
N GLU A 241 13.03 22.75 -8.35
CA GLU A 241 13.98 21.88 -7.65
C GLU A 241 14.02 20.50 -8.30
N VAL A 242 15.20 19.88 -8.30
CA VAL A 242 15.45 18.63 -9.04
C VAL A 242 15.00 17.38 -8.27
N TYR A 243 15.01 17.44 -6.93
CA TYR A 243 14.80 16.29 -6.05
C TYR A 243 13.42 15.66 -6.20
N ASN A 244 12.39 16.49 -6.34
CA ASN A 244 11.01 16.06 -6.46
C ASN A 244 10.64 15.66 -7.90
N VAL A 245 11.24 16.32 -8.90
CA VAL A 245 11.11 15.89 -10.31
C VAL A 245 11.71 14.50 -10.49
N ASN A 246 12.83 14.22 -9.82
CA ASN A 246 13.49 12.93 -9.83
C ASN A 246 12.61 11.78 -9.31
N ILE A 247 11.92 11.95 -8.18
CA ILE A 247 11.12 10.85 -7.60
C ILE A 247 9.94 10.44 -8.49
N PHE A 248 9.51 11.26 -9.45
CA PHE A 248 8.56 10.82 -10.47
C PHE A 248 9.16 9.73 -11.38
N PHE A 249 10.31 10.00 -11.98
CA PHE A 249 10.99 9.05 -12.86
C PHE A 249 11.46 7.81 -12.10
N LEU A 250 12.06 8.00 -10.92
CA LEU A 250 12.47 6.90 -10.05
C LEU A 250 11.25 6.08 -9.58
N GLY A 251 10.15 6.74 -9.20
CA GLY A 251 8.91 6.11 -8.78
C GLY A 251 8.30 5.26 -9.89
N CYS A 252 8.28 5.75 -11.14
CA CYS A 252 7.89 4.98 -12.31
C CYS A 252 8.79 3.76 -12.51
N SER A 253 10.10 3.93 -12.35
CA SER A 253 11.04 2.81 -12.45
C SER A 253 10.75 1.73 -11.39
N ILE A 254 10.57 2.13 -10.12
CA ILE A 254 10.20 1.22 -9.02
C ILE A 254 8.87 0.52 -9.31
N TYR A 255 7.87 1.25 -9.78
CA TYR A 255 6.55 0.72 -10.13
C TYR A 255 6.60 -0.37 -11.20
N PHE A 256 7.36 -0.15 -12.27
CA PHE A 256 7.57 -1.15 -13.29
C PHE A 256 8.43 -2.31 -12.77
N PHE A 257 9.48 -2.04 -11.99
CA PHE A 257 10.35 -3.06 -11.44
C PHE A 257 9.60 -4.04 -10.54
N ILE A 258 8.67 -3.57 -9.70
CA ILE A 258 7.85 -4.47 -8.87
C ILE A 258 6.91 -5.36 -9.73
N ARG A 259 6.58 -4.96 -10.97
CA ARG A 259 5.83 -5.82 -11.91
C ARG A 259 6.69 -6.83 -12.63
N VAL A 260 8.00 -6.58 -12.75
CA VAL A 260 8.96 -7.49 -13.39
C VAL A 260 8.88 -8.88 -12.76
N GLU A 261 8.73 -8.96 -11.43
CA GLU A 261 8.53 -10.23 -10.70
C GLU A 261 7.28 -11.00 -11.17
N ARG A 262 6.17 -10.29 -11.43
CA ARG A 262 4.92 -10.92 -11.89
C ARG A 262 5.01 -11.37 -13.35
N SER A 263 5.78 -10.67 -14.17
CA SER A 263 5.95 -10.96 -15.59
C SER A 263 7.18 -11.83 -15.89
N GLN A 264 7.65 -12.66 -14.94
CA GLN A 264 8.80 -13.57 -15.14
C GLN A 264 10.07 -12.85 -15.64
N PHE A 265 10.25 -11.61 -15.17
CA PHE A 265 11.38 -10.74 -15.43
C PHE A 265 11.60 -10.30 -16.89
N THR A 266 10.55 -10.19 -17.71
CA THR A 266 10.71 -9.75 -19.11
C THR A 266 9.94 -8.46 -19.43
N THR A 267 8.62 -8.49 -19.44
CA THR A 267 7.78 -7.46 -20.07
C THR A 267 8.01 -6.04 -19.54
N PHE A 268 8.13 -5.88 -18.21
CA PHE A 268 8.24 -4.55 -17.60
C PHE A 268 9.69 -4.11 -17.35
N LEU A 269 10.68 -4.94 -17.66
CA LEU A 269 12.09 -4.64 -17.40
C LEU A 269 12.60 -3.48 -18.27
N PRO A 270 12.31 -3.43 -19.59
CA PRO A 270 12.68 -2.27 -20.40
C PRO A 270 12.07 -0.96 -19.91
N SER A 271 10.80 -0.97 -19.47
CA SER A 271 10.15 0.22 -18.91
C SER A 271 10.82 0.67 -17.61
N SER A 272 11.17 -0.27 -16.73
CA SER A 272 11.92 0.07 -15.51
C SER A 272 13.30 0.66 -15.83
N ALA A 273 14.02 0.07 -16.79
CA ALA A 273 15.33 0.55 -17.25
C ALA A 273 15.24 1.95 -17.89
N LEU A 274 14.22 2.19 -18.72
CA LEU A 274 13.94 3.48 -19.35
C LEU A 274 13.75 4.56 -18.28
N PHE A 275 12.83 4.35 -17.36
CA PHE A 275 12.54 5.35 -16.31
C PHE A 275 13.70 5.52 -15.33
N PHE A 276 14.47 4.47 -15.05
CA PHE A 276 15.69 4.58 -14.25
C PHE A 276 16.74 5.44 -14.97
N GLY A 277 16.98 5.18 -16.26
CA GLY A 277 17.86 5.99 -17.10
C GLY A 277 17.44 7.44 -17.16
N LEU A 278 16.14 7.72 -17.38
CA LEU A 278 15.59 9.07 -17.36
C LEU A 278 15.83 9.78 -16.01
N SER A 279 15.66 9.06 -14.90
CA SER A 279 15.90 9.62 -13.56
C SER A 279 17.34 10.12 -13.36
N LEU A 280 18.32 9.55 -14.07
CA LEU A 280 19.72 10.00 -14.01
C LEU A 280 19.90 11.41 -14.60
N GLY A 281 19.05 11.79 -15.56
CA GLY A 281 19.08 13.13 -16.15
C GLY A 281 18.41 14.20 -15.30
N THR A 282 17.61 13.81 -14.31
CA THR A 282 17.04 14.75 -13.31
C THR A 282 17.86 14.76 -12.03
N TYR A 283 18.47 13.64 -11.66
CA TYR A 283 19.25 13.53 -10.44
C TYR A 283 20.25 12.38 -10.54
N GLN A 284 21.49 12.71 -10.89
CA GLN A 284 22.50 11.71 -11.21
C GLN A 284 22.85 10.78 -10.03
N ALA A 285 22.67 11.23 -8.78
CA ALA A 285 22.93 10.41 -7.60
C ALA A 285 22.06 9.14 -7.54
N ASN A 286 20.98 9.04 -8.32
CA ASN A 286 20.25 7.80 -8.49
C ASN A 286 21.10 6.66 -9.07
N LEU A 287 22.24 6.95 -9.72
CA LEU A 287 23.19 5.93 -10.16
C LEU A 287 23.68 5.06 -9.00
N LEU A 288 23.72 5.60 -7.78
CA LEU A 288 24.03 4.86 -6.55
C LEU A 288 23.03 3.73 -6.28
N LEU A 289 21.82 3.80 -6.83
CA LEU A 289 20.79 2.77 -6.66
C LEU A 289 20.95 1.61 -7.64
N LEU A 290 21.83 1.72 -8.65
CA LEU A 290 22.07 0.66 -9.63
C LEU A 290 22.40 -0.70 -8.97
N PRO A 291 23.26 -0.78 -7.93
CA PRO A 291 23.50 -2.03 -7.20
C PRO A 291 22.23 -2.66 -6.62
N ALA A 292 21.23 -1.88 -6.19
CA ALA A 292 19.97 -2.41 -5.70
C ALA A 292 19.16 -3.08 -6.82
N PHE A 293 19.10 -2.46 -8.00
CA PHE A 293 18.48 -3.06 -9.19
C PHE A 293 19.20 -4.35 -9.62
N LEU A 294 20.53 -4.30 -9.69
CA LEU A 294 21.34 -5.46 -10.07
C LEU A 294 21.18 -6.61 -9.07
N LEU A 295 21.24 -6.34 -7.76
CA LEU A 295 21.02 -7.33 -6.71
C LEU A 295 19.66 -8.01 -6.85
N ALA A 296 18.60 -7.23 -7.07
CA ALA A 296 17.26 -7.77 -7.24
C ALA A 296 17.09 -8.56 -8.55
N LEU A 297 17.81 -8.19 -9.62
CA LEU A 297 17.87 -8.99 -10.85
C LEU A 297 18.61 -10.31 -10.64
N LEU A 298 19.74 -10.29 -9.92
CA LEU A 298 20.55 -11.47 -9.60
C LEU A 298 19.78 -12.48 -8.74
N ILE A 299 18.99 -11.99 -7.78
CA ILE A 299 18.20 -12.85 -6.88
C ILE A 299 16.92 -13.34 -7.56
N GLY A 300 16.23 -12.46 -8.31
CA GLY A 300 14.90 -12.73 -8.83
C GLY A 300 14.86 -13.40 -10.21
N THR A 301 15.85 -13.16 -11.07
CA THR A 301 15.81 -13.61 -12.48
C THR A 301 16.25 -15.07 -12.62
N PRO A 302 15.51 -15.92 -13.36
CA PRO A 302 15.98 -17.27 -13.71
C PRO A 302 17.34 -17.24 -14.44
N ARG A 303 18.26 -18.15 -14.08
CA ARG A 303 19.66 -18.16 -14.60
C ARG A 303 19.78 -18.03 -16.12
N HIS A 304 18.93 -18.72 -16.89
CA HIS A 304 18.95 -18.69 -18.35
C HIS A 304 18.53 -17.32 -18.96
N LYS A 305 17.87 -16.44 -18.20
CA LYS A 305 17.48 -15.08 -18.62
C LYS A 305 18.39 -14.01 -18.04
N LEU A 306 19.20 -14.32 -17.04
CA LEU A 306 19.93 -13.34 -16.24
C LEU A 306 20.85 -12.46 -17.10
N VAL A 307 21.70 -13.07 -17.93
CA VAL A 307 22.62 -12.33 -18.80
C VAL A 307 21.86 -11.42 -19.77
N LYS A 308 20.80 -11.93 -20.40
CA LYS A 308 19.93 -11.13 -21.29
C LYS A 308 19.30 -9.96 -20.55
N ASN A 309 18.79 -10.17 -19.34
CA ASN A 309 18.12 -9.13 -18.57
C ASN A 309 19.09 -8.05 -18.08
N LEU A 310 20.28 -8.45 -17.62
CA LEU A 310 21.36 -7.53 -17.26
C LEU A 310 21.81 -6.71 -18.48
N PHE A 311 21.97 -7.36 -19.64
CA PHE A 311 22.30 -6.69 -20.89
C PHE A 311 21.21 -5.70 -21.29
N VAL A 312 19.94 -6.10 -21.35
CA VAL A 312 18.82 -5.20 -21.71
C VAL A 312 18.72 -4.02 -20.75
N PHE A 313 18.77 -4.26 -19.44
CA PHE A 313 18.68 -3.20 -18.44
C PHE A 313 19.89 -2.25 -18.56
N GLY A 314 21.10 -2.80 -18.60
CA GLY A 314 22.34 -2.05 -18.73
C GLY A 314 22.41 -1.24 -20.02
N SER A 315 22.10 -1.83 -21.17
CA SER A 315 22.12 -1.15 -22.47
C SER A 315 21.17 0.03 -22.52
N ILE A 316 19.94 -0.11 -22.03
CA ILE A 316 18.96 0.99 -22.03
C ILE A 316 19.44 2.14 -21.12
N VAL A 317 19.86 1.82 -19.90
CA VAL A 317 20.35 2.83 -18.95
C VAL A 317 21.59 3.54 -19.49
N SER A 318 22.55 2.79 -20.03
CA SER A 318 23.78 3.34 -20.60
C SER A 318 23.52 4.22 -21.82
N VAL A 319 22.63 3.82 -22.74
CA VAL A 319 22.30 4.64 -23.92
C VAL A 319 21.67 5.97 -23.50
N ILE A 320 20.74 5.96 -22.54
CA ILE A 320 20.10 7.19 -22.04
C ILE A 320 21.13 8.07 -21.32
N TRP A 321 21.97 7.49 -20.46
CA TRP A 321 23.00 8.23 -19.76
C TRP A 321 24.04 8.84 -20.71
N LEU A 322 24.45 8.10 -21.75
CA LEU A 322 25.34 8.63 -22.79
C LEU A 322 24.69 9.77 -23.60
N ALA A 323 23.39 9.70 -23.86
CA ALA A 323 22.66 10.79 -24.50
C ALA A 323 22.65 12.05 -23.61
N PHE A 324 22.45 11.88 -22.30
CA PHE A 324 22.55 12.98 -21.33
C PHE A 324 23.96 13.54 -21.21
N LEU A 325 24.99 12.68 -21.17
CA LEU A 325 26.38 13.13 -21.18
C LEU A 325 26.70 13.92 -22.46
N SER A 326 26.22 13.46 -23.60
CA SER A 326 26.39 14.15 -24.88
C SER A 326 25.72 15.52 -24.86
N TYR A 327 24.49 15.61 -24.32
CA TYR A 327 23.81 16.89 -24.10
C TYR A 327 24.65 17.81 -23.22
N THR A 328 25.12 17.34 -22.06
CA THR A 328 25.92 18.12 -21.11
C THR A 328 27.17 18.70 -21.78
N ILE A 329 27.91 17.89 -22.55
CA ILE A 329 29.11 18.34 -23.28
C ILE A 329 28.73 19.40 -24.31
N LEU A 330 27.70 19.17 -25.13
CA LEU A 330 27.26 20.13 -26.16
C LEU A 330 26.78 21.45 -25.55
N ARG A 331 26.09 21.40 -24.42
CA ARG A 331 25.52 22.58 -23.76
C ARG A 331 26.51 23.31 -22.85
N SER A 332 27.69 22.74 -22.60
CA SER A 332 28.79 23.46 -21.95
C SER A 332 29.32 24.67 -22.73
N TYR A 333 29.02 24.74 -24.04
CA TYR A 333 29.32 25.89 -24.91
C TYR A 333 28.17 26.89 -25.03
N ALA A 334 27.07 26.71 -24.29
CA ALA A 334 25.94 27.64 -24.31
C ALA A 334 26.29 28.96 -23.57
N PRO A 335 25.59 30.07 -23.86
CA PRO A 335 25.82 31.34 -23.18
C PRO A 335 25.65 31.26 -21.66
N VAL A 336 24.69 30.45 -21.19
CA VAL A 336 24.51 30.11 -19.77
C VAL A 336 25.05 28.70 -19.58
N ALA A 337 26.29 28.60 -19.12
CA ALA A 337 26.93 27.33 -18.79
C ALA A 337 27.75 27.44 -17.51
N VAL A 338 27.19 26.96 -16.40
CA VAL A 338 27.87 26.92 -15.11
C VAL A 338 29.04 25.95 -15.20
N GLY A 339 30.25 26.41 -14.88
CA GLY A 339 31.50 25.65 -15.02
C GLY A 339 32.19 25.78 -16.40
N GLY A 340 31.54 26.40 -17.39
CA GLY A 340 32.13 26.67 -18.70
C GLY A 340 32.32 25.42 -19.59
N PRO A 341 33.11 25.55 -20.67
CA PRO A 341 33.27 24.48 -21.66
C PRO A 341 33.95 23.21 -21.11
N LEU A 342 33.34 22.07 -21.38
CA LEU A 342 33.85 20.73 -21.06
C LEU A 342 34.67 20.18 -22.23
N ASP A 343 35.85 20.77 -22.44
CA ASP A 343 36.74 20.52 -23.59
C ASP A 343 37.81 19.42 -23.37
N SER A 344 37.89 18.86 -22.16
CA SER A 344 38.82 17.78 -21.82
C SER A 344 38.15 16.67 -21.01
N VAL A 345 38.71 15.47 -21.07
CA VAL A 345 38.22 14.31 -20.29
C VAL A 345 38.26 14.61 -18.80
N ASP A 346 39.31 15.29 -18.32
CA ASP A 346 39.42 15.66 -16.90
C ASP A 346 38.29 16.58 -16.45
N LYS A 347 37.98 17.63 -17.22
CA LYS A 347 36.85 18.53 -16.92
C LYS A 347 35.52 17.80 -16.95
N ILE A 348 35.32 16.90 -17.92
CA ILE A 348 34.11 16.07 -17.99
C ILE A 348 33.98 15.20 -16.74
N LEU A 349 35.06 14.53 -16.32
CA LEU A 349 35.03 13.67 -15.13
C LEU A 349 34.80 14.45 -13.84
N VAL A 350 35.44 15.61 -13.71
CA VAL A 350 35.28 16.51 -12.56
C VAL A 350 33.84 17.03 -12.49
N TYR A 351 33.29 17.50 -13.61
CA TYR A 351 31.90 17.96 -13.70
C TYR A 351 30.91 16.82 -13.40
N VAL A 352 31.01 15.69 -14.09
CA VAL A 352 30.06 14.57 -13.92
C VAL A 352 30.15 13.96 -12.52
N SER A 353 31.33 13.95 -11.89
CA SER A 353 31.47 13.47 -10.51
C SER A 353 30.96 14.46 -9.46
N GLY A 354 30.79 15.73 -9.82
CA GLY A 354 30.46 16.81 -8.89
C GLY A 354 31.56 17.07 -7.86
N SER A 355 32.81 16.70 -8.14
CA SER A 355 33.89 16.72 -7.14
C SER A 355 34.25 18.12 -6.66
N GLU A 356 34.04 19.14 -7.49
CA GLU A 356 34.32 20.55 -7.17
C GLU A 356 33.39 21.13 -6.09
N LEU A 357 32.14 20.64 -6.02
CA LEU A 357 31.16 21.09 -5.03
C LEU A 357 31.28 20.33 -3.71
N ARG A 358 32.11 19.28 -3.67
CA ARG A 358 32.27 18.45 -2.49
C ARG A 358 33.28 19.09 -1.54
N PRO A 359 32.88 19.51 -0.33
CA PRO A 359 33.85 19.92 0.68
C PRO A 359 34.75 18.74 1.04
N GLY A 360 35.97 19.05 1.50
CA GLY A 360 36.91 18.04 1.97
C GLY A 360 36.25 17.16 3.03
N PHE A 361 36.47 15.84 2.94
CA PHE A 361 35.95 14.89 3.91
C PHE A 361 36.52 15.21 5.30
N PRO A 362 35.68 15.47 6.31
CA PRO A 362 36.15 15.59 7.67
C PRO A 362 36.87 14.30 8.08
N ALA A 363 38.07 14.43 8.66
CA ALA A 363 38.83 13.30 9.17
C ALA A 363 38.27 12.76 10.49
N ASP A 364 37.47 13.58 11.19
CA ASP A 364 36.86 13.24 12.47
C ASP A 364 35.69 12.26 12.29
N ILE A 365 35.78 11.09 12.94
CA ILE A 365 34.71 10.09 12.92
C ILE A 365 33.47 10.56 13.68
N HIS A 366 33.62 11.42 14.70
CA HIS A 366 32.51 11.95 15.47
C HIS A 366 31.58 12.80 14.61
N PHE A 367 32.13 13.54 13.64
CA PHE A 367 31.34 14.25 12.64
C PHE A 367 30.34 13.33 11.93
N TYR A 368 30.75 12.14 11.49
CA TYR A 368 29.86 11.23 10.77
C TYR A 368 28.82 10.56 11.68
N ALA A 369 29.16 10.31 12.94
CA ALA A 369 28.21 9.81 13.94
C ALA A 369 27.13 10.86 14.24
N ASP A 370 27.55 12.10 14.54
CA ASP A 370 26.66 13.23 14.79
C ASP A 370 25.79 13.53 13.56
N ARG A 371 26.38 13.40 12.37
CA ARG A 371 25.68 13.59 11.10
C ARG A 371 24.61 12.54 10.87
N LEU A 372 24.91 11.26 11.13
CA LEU A 372 23.94 10.18 11.03
C LEU A 372 22.80 10.35 12.05
N GLU A 373 23.12 10.76 13.27
CA GLU A 373 22.12 11.08 14.29
C GLU A 373 21.23 12.26 13.86
N ALA A 374 21.83 13.37 13.43
CA ALA A 374 21.11 14.55 12.97
C ALA A 374 20.21 14.23 11.77
N HIS A 375 20.72 13.46 10.80
CA HIS A 375 19.93 13.03 9.65
C HIS A 375 18.77 12.12 10.05
N THR A 376 19.03 11.12 10.89
CA THR A 376 17.99 10.20 11.38
C THR A 376 16.93 10.93 12.19
N SER A 377 17.34 11.90 13.00
CA SER A 377 16.44 12.78 13.75
C SER A 377 15.59 13.62 12.82
N LEU A 378 16.17 14.29 11.82
CA LEU A 378 15.44 15.10 10.84
C LEU A 378 14.47 14.27 9.99
N PHE A 379 14.92 13.11 9.53
CA PHE A 379 14.10 12.14 8.80
C PHE A 379 12.90 11.72 9.64
N SER A 380 13.13 11.35 10.90
CA SER A 380 12.08 10.93 11.82
C SER A 380 11.13 12.07 12.18
N LYS A 381 11.62 13.31 12.35
CA LYS A 381 10.81 14.52 12.60
C LYS A 381 9.82 14.79 11.47
N ASN A 382 10.23 14.64 10.21
CA ASN A 382 9.33 14.77 9.07
C ASN A 382 8.16 13.77 9.15
N PHE A 383 8.43 12.57 9.67
CA PHE A 383 7.42 11.53 9.93
C PHE A 383 6.77 11.61 11.33
N LEU A 384 6.95 12.73 12.04
CA LEU A 384 6.47 12.98 13.42
C LEU A 384 6.91 11.91 14.44
N TYR A 385 7.97 11.16 14.14
CA TYR A 385 8.42 9.93 14.81
C TYR A 385 7.40 8.78 14.84
N LEU A 386 6.09 9.07 14.79
CA LEU A 386 5.00 8.12 14.87
C LEU A 386 4.93 7.16 13.68
N ALA A 387 5.23 7.65 12.47
CA ALA A 387 5.15 6.80 11.28
C ALA A 387 6.39 5.90 11.11
N VAL A 388 7.48 6.14 11.85
CA VAL A 388 8.72 5.36 11.74
C VAL A 388 8.51 3.89 12.16
N PRO A 389 7.95 3.58 13.35
CA PRO A 389 7.64 2.19 13.72
C PRO A 389 6.69 1.49 12.72
N VAL A 390 5.73 2.23 12.16
CA VAL A 390 4.78 1.70 11.15
C VAL A 390 5.51 1.36 9.86
N GLY A 391 6.43 2.23 9.41
CA GLY A 391 7.30 1.96 8.27
C GLY A 391 8.17 0.73 8.47
N LEU A 392 8.83 0.60 9.63
CA LEU A 392 9.65 -0.59 9.93
C LEU A 392 8.82 -1.88 9.95
N LEU A 393 7.62 -1.86 10.54
CA LEU A 393 6.67 -2.97 10.47
C LEU A 393 6.28 -3.29 9.02
N GLY A 394 6.08 -2.27 8.20
CA GLY A 394 5.85 -2.38 6.77
C GLY A 394 6.97 -3.05 6.00
N ALA A 395 8.22 -2.69 6.29
CA ALA A 395 9.39 -3.32 5.69
C ALA A 395 9.46 -4.81 6.05
N LEU A 396 9.22 -5.15 7.32
CA LEU A 396 9.21 -6.54 7.80
C LEU A 396 8.08 -7.37 7.18
N THR A 397 6.89 -6.79 7.04
CA THR A 397 5.73 -7.46 6.43
C THR A 397 5.93 -7.65 4.92
N LEU A 398 6.57 -6.69 4.25
CA LEU A 398 6.94 -6.81 2.85
C LEU A 398 8.00 -7.91 2.65
N PHE A 399 8.99 -8.01 3.55
CA PHE A 399 10.00 -9.07 3.49
C PHE A 399 9.40 -10.48 3.56
N LYS A 400 8.38 -10.67 4.41
CA LYS A 400 7.66 -11.94 4.55
C LYS A 400 6.78 -12.28 3.34
N SER A 401 6.25 -11.29 2.65
CA SER A 401 5.29 -11.48 1.56
C SER A 401 5.91 -11.44 0.16
N ARG A 402 6.91 -10.57 -0.07
CA ARG A 402 7.64 -10.38 -1.33
C ARG A 402 9.11 -10.09 -1.07
N ARG A 403 9.88 -11.15 -0.83
CA ARG A 403 11.29 -11.06 -0.42
C ARG A 403 12.17 -10.26 -1.38
N ASN A 404 12.05 -10.49 -2.69
CA ASN A 404 12.89 -9.80 -3.68
C ASN A 404 12.59 -8.29 -3.75
N THR A 405 11.30 -7.92 -3.82
CA THR A 405 10.86 -6.51 -3.72
C THR A 405 11.32 -5.85 -2.41
N ALA A 406 11.26 -6.57 -1.27
CA ALA A 406 11.72 -6.04 0.01
C ALA A 406 13.23 -5.80 0.02
N ILE A 407 14.04 -6.74 -0.49
CA ILE A 407 15.49 -6.59 -0.60
C ILE A 407 15.84 -5.42 -1.53
N PHE A 408 15.16 -5.31 -2.68
CA PHE A 408 15.34 -4.19 -3.61
C PHE A 408 15.12 -2.83 -2.93
N LEU A 409 13.96 -2.64 -2.30
CA LEU A 409 13.63 -1.37 -1.64
C LEU A 409 14.53 -1.11 -0.43
N ALA A 410 14.90 -2.14 0.34
CA ALA A 410 15.80 -1.98 1.49
C ALA A 410 17.21 -1.60 1.06
N ALA A 411 17.75 -2.24 0.02
CA ALA A 411 19.05 -1.87 -0.54
C ALA A 411 19.03 -0.44 -1.10
N ALA A 412 18.00 -0.08 -1.87
CA ALA A 412 17.86 1.27 -2.42
C ALA A 412 17.74 2.33 -1.30
N PHE A 413 16.93 2.07 -0.27
CA PHE A 413 16.81 2.95 0.90
C PHE A 413 18.14 3.11 1.63
N LEU A 414 18.79 2.00 2.01
CA LEU A 414 20.03 2.04 2.79
C LEU A 414 21.15 2.73 2.02
N ILE A 415 21.32 2.43 0.72
CA ILE A 415 22.36 3.07 -0.09
C ILE A 415 22.12 4.58 -0.18
N ASN A 416 20.90 5.01 -0.50
CA ASN A 416 20.57 6.44 -0.61
C ASN A 416 20.73 7.15 0.74
N PHE A 417 20.12 6.59 1.78
CA PHE A 417 20.08 7.19 3.11
C PHE A 417 21.48 7.30 3.72
N LEU A 418 22.28 6.24 3.68
CA LEU A 418 23.64 6.25 4.25
C LEU A 418 24.59 7.14 3.44
N PHE A 419 24.49 7.13 2.11
CA PHE A 419 25.33 7.99 1.28
C PHE A 419 25.13 9.47 1.66
N PHE A 420 23.89 9.95 1.71
CA PHE A 420 23.61 11.34 2.08
C PHE A 420 23.81 11.65 3.56
N SER A 421 23.74 10.64 4.44
CA SER A 421 24.16 10.78 5.84
C SER A 421 25.65 11.06 5.97
N PHE A 422 26.48 10.64 5.01
CA PHE A 422 27.93 10.88 5.04
C PHE A 422 28.37 11.90 3.99
N TYR A 423 27.43 12.49 3.26
CA TYR A 423 27.69 13.54 2.30
C TYR A 423 27.83 14.87 3.03
N ALA A 424 29.06 15.38 3.06
CA ALA A 424 29.47 16.48 3.93
C ALA A 424 29.05 17.89 3.43
N VAL A 425 27.97 18.00 2.66
CA VAL A 425 27.45 19.29 2.15
C VAL A 425 26.39 19.85 3.11
N SER A 426 26.29 21.17 3.26
CA SER A 426 25.39 21.81 4.23
C SER A 426 23.89 21.55 3.98
N ASP A 427 23.47 21.41 2.74
CA ASP A 427 22.08 21.28 2.28
C ASP A 427 21.62 19.83 2.02
N TYR A 428 22.38 18.85 2.50
CA TYR A 428 22.12 17.40 2.34
C TYR A 428 20.71 16.91 2.69
N PHE A 429 19.88 17.68 3.39
CA PHE A 429 18.61 17.24 3.93
C PHE A 429 17.50 17.09 2.87
N THR A 430 17.63 17.77 1.72
CA THR A 430 16.71 17.65 0.57
C THR A 430 17.11 16.48 -0.35
N MET A 431 18.41 16.20 -0.44
CA MET A 431 19.00 15.18 -1.31
C MET A 431 18.47 13.73 -1.13
N PRO A 432 18.18 13.22 0.08
CA PRO A 432 17.67 11.86 0.32
C PRO A 432 16.16 11.73 0.08
N THR A 433 15.56 12.57 -0.77
CA THR A 433 14.14 12.45 -1.19
C THR A 433 13.75 11.02 -1.63
N PRO A 434 14.57 10.25 -2.38
CA PRO A 434 14.29 8.85 -2.66
C PRO A 434 14.08 7.98 -1.40
N SER A 435 14.79 8.25 -0.31
CA SER A 435 14.63 7.54 0.97
C SER A 435 13.26 7.81 1.59
N TYR A 436 12.79 9.05 1.59
CA TYR A 436 11.44 9.41 2.06
C TYR A 436 10.35 8.72 1.21
N TYR A 437 10.56 8.67 -0.10
CA TYR A 437 9.63 8.00 -1.03
C TYR A 437 9.53 6.49 -0.74
N ILE A 438 10.68 5.80 -0.63
CA ILE A 438 10.72 4.36 -0.34
C ILE A 438 10.15 4.06 1.05
N PHE A 439 10.50 4.85 2.06
CA PHE A 439 10.01 4.63 3.42
C PHE A 439 8.49 4.83 3.53
N SER A 440 7.92 5.75 2.74
CA SER A 440 6.47 5.96 2.67
C SER A 440 5.72 4.77 2.04
N ILE A 441 6.35 4.06 1.09
CA ILE A 441 5.83 2.77 0.61
C ILE A 441 5.78 1.76 1.76
N TRP A 442 6.81 1.71 2.61
CA TRP A 442 6.80 0.85 3.79
C TRP A 442 5.73 1.27 4.80
N ILE A 443 5.53 2.55 5.06
CA ILE A 443 4.42 3.03 5.89
C ILE A 443 3.09 2.51 5.35
N GLY A 444 2.86 2.57 4.03
CA GLY A 444 1.69 1.96 3.39
C GLY A 444 1.55 0.45 3.67
N CYS A 445 2.64 -0.32 3.57
CA CYS A 445 2.64 -1.75 3.93
C CYS A 445 2.31 -1.98 5.42
N GLY A 446 2.86 -1.16 6.32
CA GLY A 446 2.64 -1.26 7.76
C GLY A 446 1.19 -0.96 8.14
N LEU A 447 0.62 0.12 7.59
CA LEU A 447 -0.79 0.45 7.74
C LEU A 447 -1.69 -0.67 7.21
N ALA A 448 -1.33 -1.29 6.07
CA ALA A 448 -2.10 -2.40 5.51
C ALA A 448 -2.07 -3.63 6.40
N PHE A 449 -0.93 -3.93 7.01
CA PHE A 449 -0.83 -4.98 8.00
C PHE A 449 -1.69 -4.69 9.24
N LEU A 450 -1.59 -3.49 9.81
CA LEU A 450 -2.37 -3.08 10.98
C LEU A 450 -3.88 -3.12 10.72
N SER A 451 -4.32 -2.70 9.52
CA SER A 451 -5.75 -2.73 9.14
C SER A 451 -6.35 -4.15 9.09
N ARG A 452 -5.51 -5.18 8.95
CA ARG A 452 -5.93 -6.59 8.90
C ARG A 452 -5.94 -7.26 10.27
N ILE A 453 -5.30 -6.66 11.28
CA ILE A 453 -5.37 -7.15 12.65
C ILE A 453 -6.76 -6.81 13.17
N GLN A 454 -7.69 -7.77 13.06
CA GLN A 454 -8.98 -7.64 13.74
C GLN A 454 -8.74 -7.67 15.25
N PRO A 455 -9.41 -6.82 16.04
CA PRO A 455 -9.45 -7.01 17.48
C PRO A 455 -10.06 -8.37 17.79
N VAL A 456 -9.43 -9.12 18.71
CA VAL A 456 -9.72 -10.51 19.09
C VAL A 456 -11.16 -10.74 19.64
N ASN A 457 -12.01 -9.71 19.69
CA ASN A 457 -13.32 -9.76 20.35
C ASN A 457 -14.56 -9.91 19.46
N GLU A 458 -14.42 -10.11 18.15
CA GLU A 458 -15.53 -10.67 17.37
C GLU A 458 -15.28 -12.15 17.10
N LYS A 459 -15.63 -12.99 18.08
CA LYS A 459 -15.96 -14.39 17.78
C LYS A 459 -17.07 -14.37 16.74
N LYS A 460 -16.71 -14.58 15.46
CA LYS A 460 -17.66 -15.02 14.45
C LYS A 460 -18.43 -16.20 15.07
N PRO A 461 -19.78 -16.18 15.11
CA PRO A 461 -20.52 -17.40 15.39
C PRO A 461 -20.05 -18.42 14.34
N GLY A 462 -19.59 -19.57 14.80
CA GLY A 462 -18.97 -20.58 13.94
C GLY A 462 -19.93 -21.02 12.83
N VAL A 463 -19.80 -20.44 11.65
CA VAL A 463 -20.19 -21.09 10.41
C VAL A 463 -19.01 -21.99 10.05
N GLY A 464 -19.17 -23.27 10.34
CA GLY A 464 -18.18 -24.29 10.02
C GLY A 464 -17.93 -24.36 8.51
N GLN A 465 -16.97 -23.58 8.01
CA GLN A 465 -16.29 -23.90 6.77
C GLN A 465 -15.27 -24.99 7.08
N ARG A 466 -15.74 -26.25 7.06
CA ARG A 466 -14.84 -27.38 6.84
C ARG A 466 -14.19 -27.16 5.46
N ARG A 467 -12.92 -26.76 5.47
CA ARG A 467 -12.01 -26.97 4.33
C ARG A 467 -11.94 -28.48 4.09
N PHE A 468 -12.72 -29.00 3.15
CA PHE A 468 -12.43 -30.29 2.55
C PHE A 468 -11.19 -30.10 1.67
N LEU A 469 -10.03 -30.48 2.21
CA LEU A 469 -8.89 -30.84 1.39
C LEU A 469 -9.28 -32.11 0.62
N TYR A 470 -9.34 -32.02 -0.71
CA TYR A 470 -9.23 -33.19 -1.57
C TYR A 470 -7.78 -33.69 -1.49
N CYS A 471 -7.51 -34.62 -0.57
CA CYS A 471 -6.40 -35.54 -0.69
C CYS A 471 -6.89 -36.74 -1.51
N ILE A 472 -6.45 -36.84 -2.76
CA ILE A 472 -6.56 -38.07 -3.55
C ILE A 472 -5.57 -39.06 -2.92
N GLY A 473 -6.10 -40.01 -2.15
CA GLY A 473 -5.39 -41.20 -1.69
C GLY A 473 -6.03 -42.42 -2.34
N HIS A 474 -5.44 -42.92 -3.42
CA HIS A 474 -5.68 -44.28 -3.91
C HIS A 474 -4.71 -45.20 -3.15
N ALA A 475 -5.24 -46.00 -2.22
CA ALA A 475 -4.53 -47.17 -1.67
C ALA A 475 -5.54 -48.20 -1.14
N ALA A 476 -5.85 -49.18 -1.98
CA ALA A 476 -6.34 -50.51 -1.64
C ALA A 476 -5.83 -51.42 -2.76
N GLY A 477 -5.20 -52.57 -2.55
CA GLY A 477 -4.74 -53.29 -1.37
C GLY A 477 -3.76 -54.36 -1.89
N ALA A 478 -2.83 -54.78 -1.04
CA ALA A 478 -1.82 -55.78 -1.37
C ALA A 478 -2.43 -57.19 -1.56
N ARG A 479 -1.93 -57.94 -2.55
CA ARG A 479 -1.51 -59.35 -2.38
C ARG A 479 -0.71 -59.85 -3.60
N SER A 480 0.48 -60.31 -3.30
CA SER A 480 1.50 -60.99 -4.10
C SER A 480 1.10 -62.40 -4.55
N VAL A 481 1.35 -62.77 -5.80
CA VAL A 481 1.71 -64.16 -6.22
C VAL A 481 2.67 -64.10 -7.41
N VAL A 482 3.69 -64.94 -7.30
CA VAL A 482 4.83 -65.26 -8.17
C VAL A 482 4.41 -65.97 -9.48
N GLY A 483 5.19 -65.84 -10.56
CA GLY A 483 5.19 -66.85 -11.63
C GLY A 483 5.67 -66.37 -13.00
N ALA A 484 6.88 -66.78 -13.39
CA ALA A 484 7.45 -66.64 -14.71
C ALA A 484 6.97 -67.77 -15.67
N CYS A 485 6.66 -67.41 -16.92
CA CYS A 485 6.66 -68.21 -18.17
C CYS A 485 5.88 -67.37 -19.19
N GLY A 486 6.28 -67.14 -20.43
CA GLY A 486 6.85 -68.04 -21.41
C GLY A 486 6.17 -67.67 -22.75
N THR A 487 6.99 -67.47 -23.78
CA THR A 487 6.62 -67.29 -25.19
C THR A 487 5.54 -68.24 -25.69
N LEU A 488 4.61 -67.77 -26.54
CA LEU A 488 4.32 -68.34 -27.87
C LEU A 488 3.22 -67.60 -28.65
N LYS A 489 3.49 -67.47 -29.95
CA LYS A 489 2.62 -67.03 -31.06
C LYS A 489 1.42 -67.98 -31.23
N HIS A 490 0.26 -67.45 -31.62
CA HIS A 490 -0.37 -67.72 -32.93
C HIS A 490 -1.67 -66.91 -33.16
N LEU A 491 -1.75 -66.37 -34.39
CA LEU A 491 -2.89 -65.87 -35.19
C LEU A 491 -4.05 -66.91 -35.32
N PRO A 492 -5.18 -66.68 -36.03
CA PRO A 492 -5.52 -65.60 -37.01
C PRO A 492 -6.95 -65.00 -36.91
N GLY A 493 -7.25 -64.01 -37.77
CA GLY A 493 -8.62 -63.70 -38.21
C GLY A 493 -8.82 -62.28 -38.72
N ASP A 494 -8.49 -62.08 -40.01
CA ASP A 494 -8.85 -61.01 -40.98
C ASP A 494 -8.54 -59.53 -40.73
#